data_AF-A0A978S1F3-F1
#
_entry.id   AF-A0A978S1F3-F1
#
_cell.length_a   1.000
_cell.length_b   1.000
_cell.length_c   1.000
_cell.angle_alpha   90.00
_cell.angle_beta   90.00
_cell.angle_gamma   90.00
#
_symmetry.space_group_name_H-M   'P 1'
#
loop_
_entity.id
_entity.type
_entity.pdbx_description
1 polymer ?
#
loop_
_entity_poly.entity_id
_entity_poly.type
_entity_poly.pdbx_seq_one_letter_code
_entity_poly.pdbx_strand_id
1 'polypeptide(L)'
;MSNQKVTLAPQRGNFHFRRRIVRAYSIPLLLWLVVGGLVCGNLRLLQRRRDGVGFQAVVVTAAESMAASRLQMLESTASLILLKDNQFLSAYDGAWQLFVNSVGFIEKDVFTKPVGDNQAVLLHQEQRQLLEEIRSLAARVDILNRQSFDYVKNGDVDRATRVLTSEESRRIYKRLGELLRDFTANERERLTTLEQRAQATLTQCLWWAIVSVVSGAFLTLAWGAWVTSTEYISQKRVVEDMATAAMAVSLLVQENERATTSAANLVDLATASLSQLGVASDLSVRQVTGARDRLELLAEKMRLLRQLLERMHVVTNVVNDIAEMANVLALGAGVEALRRGLTPSSGGESGGNLATVAADIRQLAEKTQKSARQVHDIIADIQNQAVVGAGGGLPLLGQDDNSDLAVAHQHIQQIVSTLEQYALGVAQLTEAMQSLQTASRKNLRDISQTNVQMENLKNSALHLRQVFFR
;
A
#
# COMPACT_ATOMS: atom_id res chain seq x y z
N MET A 1 19.65 29.18 36.62
CA MET A 1 20.26 27.96 36.05
C MET A 1 19.34 26.77 36.32
N SER A 2 18.63 26.28 35.30
CA SER A 2 18.15 24.89 35.24
C SER A 2 17.92 24.59 33.76
N ASN A 3 18.91 23.95 33.16
CA ASN A 3 19.01 23.71 31.73
C ASN A 3 18.32 22.38 31.42
N GLN A 4 17.01 22.41 31.21
CA GLN A 4 16.26 21.21 30.86
C GLN A 4 16.43 20.98 29.34
N LYS A 5 17.47 20.21 29.00
CA LYS A 5 17.67 19.66 27.65
C LYS A 5 16.42 18.89 27.26
N VAL A 6 15.64 19.46 26.33
CA VAL A 6 14.65 18.73 25.54
C VAL A 6 15.43 17.76 24.66
N THR A 7 15.60 16.53 25.13
CA THR A 7 16.08 15.42 24.31
C THR A 7 15.01 15.10 23.27
N LEU A 8 15.24 15.54 22.04
CA LEU A 8 14.54 15.09 20.84
C LEU A 8 14.64 13.56 20.77
N ALA A 9 13.53 12.88 21.06
CA ALA A 9 13.40 11.44 20.86
C ALA A 9 13.56 11.11 19.36
N PRO A 10 14.24 10.00 19.01
CA PRO A 10 14.49 9.67 17.61
C PRO A 10 13.17 9.34 16.89
N GLN A 11 13.07 9.81 15.63
CA GLN A 11 11.99 9.59 14.69
C GLN A 11 11.62 8.09 14.51
N ARG A 12 10.82 7.53 15.44
CA ARG A 12 10.38 6.13 15.39
C ARG A 12 9.06 5.89 14.64
N GLY A 13 8.36 6.95 14.21
CA GLY A 13 7.06 6.82 13.53
C GLY A 13 7.13 6.17 12.14
N ASN A 14 8.17 6.48 11.35
CA ASN A 14 8.24 6.07 9.94
C ASN A 14 8.51 4.56 9.75
N PHE A 15 9.14 3.92 10.74
CA PHE A 15 9.46 2.48 10.69
C PHE A 15 8.24 1.58 10.85
N HIS A 16 7.22 2.00 11.63
CA HIS A 16 6.05 1.18 11.88
C HIS A 16 5.12 1.14 10.66
N PHE A 17 4.88 2.27 10.01
CA PHE A 17 4.02 2.34 8.82
C PHE A 17 4.64 1.59 7.63
N ARG A 18 5.92 1.84 7.33
CA ARG A 18 6.63 1.16 6.23
C ARG A 18 6.75 -0.34 6.46
N ARG A 19 7.02 -0.80 7.69
CA ARG A 19 6.98 -2.25 8.02
C ARG A 19 5.58 -2.85 7.96
N ARG A 20 4.54 -2.09 8.32
CA ARG A 20 3.15 -2.55 8.26
C ARG A 20 2.72 -2.74 6.81
N ILE A 21 3.08 -1.81 5.93
CA ILE A 21 2.88 -1.91 4.48
C ILE A 21 3.64 -3.10 3.89
N VAL A 22 4.94 -3.22 4.18
CA VAL A 22 5.77 -4.31 3.64
C VAL A 22 5.28 -5.69 4.11
N ARG A 23 4.92 -5.85 5.40
CA ARG A 23 4.33 -7.10 5.90
C ARG A 23 2.96 -7.39 5.29
N ALA A 24 2.16 -6.36 5.08
CA ALA A 24 0.84 -6.49 4.50
C ALA A 24 0.91 -6.87 3.01
N TYR A 25 1.93 -6.44 2.26
CA TYR A 25 2.16 -6.87 0.87
C TYR A 25 2.91 -8.20 0.72
N SER A 26 3.75 -8.58 1.70
CA SER A 26 4.54 -9.81 1.58
C SER A 26 3.70 -11.08 1.53
N ILE A 27 2.56 -11.11 2.24
CA ILE A 27 1.70 -12.31 2.31
C ILE A 27 0.95 -12.53 0.98
N PRO A 28 0.22 -11.55 0.41
CA PRO A 28 -0.41 -11.71 -0.91
C PRO A 28 0.62 -12.03 -2.01
N LEU A 29 1.78 -11.37 -1.99
CA LEU A 29 2.83 -11.58 -2.99
C LEU A 29 3.40 -13.00 -2.94
N LEU A 30 3.67 -13.52 -1.73
CA LEU A 30 4.12 -14.90 -1.54
C LEU A 30 3.07 -15.90 -2.02
N LEU A 31 1.80 -15.66 -1.69
CA LEU A 31 0.70 -16.52 -2.11
C LEU A 31 0.57 -16.54 -3.65
N TRP A 32 0.75 -15.39 -4.29
CA TRP A 32 0.74 -15.28 -5.75
C TRP A 32 1.94 -15.97 -6.41
N LEU A 33 3.13 -15.88 -5.81
CA LEU A 33 4.32 -16.64 -6.25
C LEU A 33 4.10 -18.16 -6.17
N VAL A 34 3.46 -18.64 -5.10
CA VAL A 34 3.13 -20.07 -4.94
C VAL A 34 2.16 -20.53 -6.02
N VAL A 35 1.07 -19.78 -6.24
CA VAL A 35 0.08 -20.12 -7.28
C VAL A 35 0.70 -20.04 -8.68
N GLY A 36 1.52 -19.02 -8.97
CA GLY A 36 2.27 -18.93 -10.22
C GLY A 36 3.22 -20.11 -10.43
N GLY A 37 3.91 -20.54 -9.37
CA GLY A 37 4.75 -21.74 -9.38
C GLY A 37 3.96 -23.02 -9.72
N LEU A 38 2.76 -23.18 -9.15
CA LEU A 38 1.86 -24.30 -9.46
C LEU A 38 1.41 -24.29 -10.91
N VAL A 39 1.06 -23.13 -11.47
CA VAL A 39 0.69 -23.00 -12.89
C VAL A 39 1.86 -23.38 -13.80
N CYS A 40 3.07 -22.85 -13.54
CA CYS A 40 4.25 -23.20 -14.31
C CYS A 40 4.62 -24.69 -14.21
N GLY A 41 4.48 -25.29 -13.02
CA GLY A 41 4.71 -26.71 -12.80
C GLY A 41 3.74 -27.58 -13.61
N ASN A 42 2.44 -27.26 -13.57
CA ASN A 42 1.42 -27.97 -14.35
C ASN A 42 1.59 -27.78 -15.86
N LEU A 43 2.02 -26.60 -16.31
CA LEU A 43 2.28 -26.34 -17.73
C LEU A 43 3.45 -27.19 -18.25
N ARG A 44 4.54 -27.30 -17.47
CA ARG A 44 5.67 -28.18 -17.81
C ARG A 44 5.26 -29.66 -17.81
N LEU A 45 4.42 -30.07 -16.87
CA LEU A 45 3.87 -31.43 -16.82
C LEU A 45 2.99 -31.73 -18.05
N LEU A 46 2.16 -30.77 -18.45
CA LEU A 46 1.31 -30.88 -19.64
C LEU A 46 2.14 -31.01 -20.92
N GLN A 47 3.23 -30.23 -21.06
CA GLN A 47 4.15 -30.36 -22.19
C GLN A 47 4.73 -31.78 -22.27
N ARG A 48 5.28 -32.30 -21.17
CA ARG A 48 5.81 -33.67 -21.13
C ARG A 48 4.76 -34.73 -21.48
N ARG A 49 3.52 -34.57 -21.01
CA ARG A 49 2.42 -35.50 -21.32
C ARG A 49 1.99 -35.41 -22.78
N ARG A 50 1.94 -34.20 -23.37
CA ARG A 50 1.63 -34.00 -24.79
C ARG A 50 2.68 -34.67 -25.68
N ASP A 51 3.97 -34.50 -25.35
CA ASP A 51 5.06 -35.15 -26.09
C ASP A 51 4.94 -36.68 -26.03
N GLY A 52 4.55 -37.23 -24.86
CA GLY A 52 4.25 -38.65 -24.69
C GLY A 52 3.09 -39.15 -25.53
N VAL A 53 1.99 -38.39 -25.63
CA VAL A 53 0.84 -38.71 -26.51
C VAL A 53 1.27 -38.72 -27.97
N GLY A 54 1.99 -37.69 -28.41
CA GLY A 54 2.46 -37.58 -29.80
C GLY A 54 3.36 -38.74 -30.19
N PHE A 55 4.29 -39.11 -29.31
CA PHE A 55 5.15 -40.27 -29.51
C PHE A 55 4.36 -41.58 -29.58
N GLN A 56 3.44 -41.82 -28.64
CA GLN A 56 2.64 -43.03 -28.61
C GLN A 56 1.73 -43.17 -29.84
N ALA A 57 1.21 -42.06 -30.38
CA ALA A 57 0.41 -42.07 -31.61
C ALA A 57 1.21 -42.62 -32.81
N VAL A 58 2.50 -42.25 -32.92
CA VAL A 58 3.37 -42.76 -33.99
C VAL A 58 3.62 -44.27 -33.81
N VAL A 59 3.75 -44.77 -32.58
CA VAL A 59 3.89 -46.21 -32.30
C VAL A 59 2.64 -46.99 -32.74
N VAL A 60 1.45 -46.46 -32.46
CA VAL A 60 0.18 -47.06 -32.92
C VAL A 60 0.13 -47.10 -34.44
N THR A 61 0.49 -46.01 -35.13
CA THR A 61 0.53 -45.98 -36.59
C THR A 61 1.51 -47.02 -37.16
N ALA A 62 2.68 -47.20 -36.55
CA ALA A 62 3.64 -48.24 -36.96
C ALA A 62 3.09 -49.65 -36.73
N ALA A 63 2.42 -49.90 -35.59
CA ALA A 63 1.77 -51.18 -35.29
C ALA A 63 0.64 -51.51 -36.31
N GLU A 64 -0.17 -50.52 -36.65
CA GLU A 64 -1.21 -50.64 -37.67
C GLU A 64 -0.61 -50.92 -39.07
N SER A 65 0.49 -50.25 -39.41
CA SER A 65 1.22 -50.51 -40.65
C SER A 65 1.74 -51.96 -40.71
N MET A 66 2.29 -52.49 -39.61
CA MET A 66 2.69 -53.89 -39.52
C MET A 66 1.52 -54.85 -39.74
N ALA A 67 0.36 -54.59 -39.12
CA ALA A 67 -0.84 -55.41 -39.30
C ALA A 67 -1.36 -55.36 -40.74
N ALA A 68 -1.36 -54.18 -41.36
CA ALA A 68 -1.77 -53.97 -42.75
C ALA A 68 -0.81 -54.67 -43.73
N SER A 69 0.51 -54.50 -43.55
CA SER A 69 1.53 -55.17 -44.35
C SER A 69 1.41 -56.70 -44.27
N ARG A 70 1.10 -57.26 -43.09
CA ARG A 70 0.85 -58.70 -42.94
C ARG A 70 -0.32 -59.18 -43.78
N LEU A 71 -1.43 -58.43 -43.81
CA LEU A 71 -2.60 -58.76 -44.63
C LEU A 71 -2.25 -58.69 -46.12
N GLN A 72 -1.55 -57.63 -46.54
CA GLN A 72 -1.11 -57.47 -47.92
C GLN A 72 -0.13 -58.56 -48.37
N MET A 73 0.79 -58.99 -47.49
CA MET A 73 1.66 -60.14 -47.74
C MET A 73 0.86 -61.43 -47.96
N LEU A 74 -0.15 -61.69 -47.11
CA LEU A 74 -1.01 -62.87 -47.21
C LEU A 74 -1.84 -62.84 -48.50
N GLU A 75 -2.42 -61.69 -48.82
CA GLU A 75 -3.18 -61.46 -50.06
C GLU A 75 -2.29 -61.65 -51.29
N SER A 76 -1.12 -61.01 -51.33
CA SER A 76 -0.18 -61.12 -52.45
C SER A 76 0.30 -62.57 -52.66
N THR A 77 0.53 -63.30 -51.56
CA THR A 77 0.91 -64.71 -51.60
C THR A 77 -0.22 -65.57 -52.19
N ALA A 78 -1.46 -65.36 -51.74
CA ALA A 78 -2.61 -66.09 -52.26
C ALA A 78 -2.88 -65.77 -53.73
N SER A 79 -2.83 -64.49 -54.11
CA SER A 79 -3.03 -64.01 -55.48
C SER A 79 -1.97 -64.54 -56.44
N LEU A 80 -0.70 -64.61 -56.02
CA LEU A 80 0.36 -65.21 -56.83
C LEU A 80 0.10 -66.69 -57.10
N ILE A 81 -0.36 -67.45 -56.11
CA ILE A 81 -0.64 -68.88 -56.27
C ILE A 81 -1.85 -69.12 -57.20
N LEU A 82 -2.89 -68.29 -57.06
CA LEU A 82 -4.13 -68.43 -57.83
C LEU A 82 -3.98 -67.93 -59.27
N LEU A 83 -3.37 -66.76 -59.46
CA LEU A 83 -3.31 -66.05 -60.74
C LEU A 83 -1.99 -66.24 -61.48
N LYS A 84 -0.94 -66.71 -60.79
CA LYS A 84 0.41 -66.98 -61.36
C LYS A 84 1.07 -65.77 -62.03
N ASP A 85 0.74 -64.57 -61.57
CA ASP A 85 1.30 -63.31 -62.07
C ASP A 85 2.40 -62.77 -61.15
N ASN A 86 3.59 -62.56 -61.69
CA ASN A 86 4.74 -62.02 -60.97
C ASN A 86 4.53 -60.60 -60.42
N GLN A 87 3.53 -59.85 -60.86
CA GLN A 87 3.20 -58.54 -60.26
C GLN A 87 2.91 -58.65 -58.75
N PHE A 88 2.34 -59.78 -58.31
CA PHE A 88 2.08 -60.03 -56.89
C PHE A 88 3.35 -60.28 -56.07
N LEU A 89 4.47 -60.70 -56.69
CA LEU A 89 5.77 -60.79 -56.01
C LEU A 89 6.30 -59.41 -55.64
N SER A 90 6.16 -58.43 -56.53
CA SER A 90 6.53 -57.02 -56.25
C SER A 90 5.66 -56.41 -55.15
N ALA A 91 4.34 -56.66 -55.20
CA ALA A 91 3.42 -56.23 -54.16
C ALA A 91 3.76 -56.84 -52.78
N TYR A 92 4.16 -58.12 -52.78
CA TYR A 92 4.65 -58.80 -51.59
C TYR A 92 5.93 -58.19 -51.05
N ASP A 93 6.95 -57.97 -51.89
CA ASP A 93 8.24 -57.40 -51.47
C ASP A 93 8.06 -55.97 -50.91
N GLY A 94 7.16 -55.18 -51.50
CA GLY A 94 6.79 -53.86 -50.97
C GLY A 94 6.13 -53.94 -49.59
N ALA A 95 5.19 -54.87 -49.40
CA ALA A 95 4.54 -55.10 -48.11
C ALA A 95 5.54 -55.59 -47.05
N TRP A 96 6.46 -56.49 -47.42
CA TRP A 96 7.54 -56.96 -46.54
C TRP A 96 8.47 -55.83 -46.11
N GLN A 97 8.89 -54.97 -47.04
CA GLN A 97 9.73 -53.81 -46.68
C GLN A 97 9.00 -52.85 -45.73
N LEU A 98 7.74 -52.54 -45.98
CA LEU A 98 6.94 -51.70 -45.08
C LEU A 98 6.83 -52.32 -43.67
N PHE A 99 6.64 -53.64 -43.59
CA PHE A 99 6.61 -54.35 -42.31
C PHE A 99 7.93 -54.21 -41.56
N VAL A 100 9.06 -54.53 -42.21
CA VAL A 100 10.39 -54.48 -41.59
C VAL A 100 10.77 -53.06 -41.20
N ASN A 101 10.44 -52.06 -42.02
CA ASN A 101 10.67 -50.65 -41.71
C ASN A 101 9.87 -50.21 -40.48
N SER A 102 8.62 -50.65 -40.34
CA SER A 102 7.77 -50.34 -39.19
C SER A 102 8.29 -50.98 -37.91
N VAL A 103 8.73 -52.26 -37.98
CA VAL A 103 9.41 -52.93 -36.85
C VAL A 103 10.69 -52.18 -36.47
N GLY A 104 11.51 -51.83 -37.46
CA GLY A 104 12.77 -51.11 -37.25
C GLY A 104 12.59 -49.70 -36.68
N PHE A 105 11.51 -49.01 -37.05
CA PHE A 105 11.13 -47.72 -36.47
C PHE A 105 10.82 -47.87 -34.97
N ILE A 106 9.99 -48.83 -34.60
CA ILE A 106 9.68 -49.09 -33.19
C ILE A 106 10.96 -49.51 -32.45
N GLU A 107 11.78 -50.39 -33.03
CA GLU A 107 13.02 -50.87 -32.42
C GLU A 107 14.03 -49.74 -32.15
N LYS A 108 14.28 -48.90 -33.16
CA LYS A 108 15.30 -47.86 -33.10
C LYS A 108 14.83 -46.63 -32.34
N ASP A 109 13.64 -46.11 -32.61
CA ASP A 109 13.20 -44.82 -32.08
C ASP A 109 12.43 -44.93 -30.76
N VAL A 110 11.82 -46.09 -30.48
CA VAL A 110 11.01 -46.27 -29.26
C VAL A 110 11.82 -46.87 -28.13
N PHE A 111 12.72 -47.81 -28.43
CA PHE A 111 13.39 -48.58 -27.40
C PHE A 111 14.82 -48.12 -27.06
N THR A 112 15.46 -47.25 -27.84
CA THR A 112 16.85 -46.80 -27.55
C THR A 112 16.92 -45.53 -26.70
N LYS A 113 15.82 -44.80 -26.50
CA LYS A 113 15.80 -43.58 -25.68
C LYS A 113 15.68 -43.94 -24.19
N PRO A 114 16.47 -43.32 -23.29
CA PRO A 114 16.40 -43.59 -21.87
C PRO A 114 15.05 -43.13 -21.32
N VAL A 115 14.33 -44.06 -20.71
CA VAL A 115 13.01 -43.85 -20.11
C VAL A 115 13.22 -43.53 -18.63
N GLY A 116 12.78 -42.35 -18.21
CA GLY A 116 13.14 -41.78 -16.90
C GLY A 116 12.41 -42.35 -15.68
N ASP A 117 11.55 -43.37 -15.82
CA ASP A 117 10.74 -43.91 -14.71
C ASP A 117 10.77 -45.45 -14.67
N ASN A 118 11.02 -46.03 -13.48
CA ASN A 118 11.18 -47.48 -13.27
C ASN A 118 9.96 -48.31 -13.70
N GLN A 119 8.76 -47.74 -13.64
CA GLN A 119 7.52 -48.40 -14.06
C GLN A 119 7.42 -48.54 -15.59
N ALA A 120 8.05 -47.64 -16.33
CA ALA A 120 8.09 -47.69 -17.77
C ALA A 120 9.20 -48.64 -18.28
N VAL A 121 10.25 -48.89 -17.49
CA VAL A 121 11.30 -49.88 -17.81
C VAL A 121 10.74 -51.30 -17.94
N LEU A 122 9.90 -51.73 -16.99
CA LEU A 122 9.27 -53.06 -17.01
C LEU A 122 8.26 -53.20 -18.17
N LEU A 123 7.43 -52.18 -18.41
CA LEU A 123 6.52 -52.16 -19.56
C LEU A 123 7.27 -52.21 -20.90
N HIS A 124 8.39 -51.49 -21.02
CA HIS A 124 9.21 -51.54 -22.24
C HIS A 124 9.87 -52.90 -22.45
N GLN A 125 10.14 -53.66 -21.38
CA GLN A 125 10.70 -55.00 -21.48
C GLN A 125 9.71 -56.01 -22.07
N GLU A 126 8.45 -55.98 -21.61
CA GLU A 126 7.37 -56.83 -22.12
C GLU A 126 7.09 -56.52 -23.62
N GLN A 127 7.05 -55.23 -23.97
CA GLN A 127 6.82 -54.79 -25.34
C GLN A 127 7.96 -55.16 -26.30
N ARG A 128 9.21 -55.11 -25.82
CA ARG A 128 10.36 -55.59 -26.60
C ARG A 128 10.26 -57.08 -26.89
N GLN A 129 9.93 -57.89 -25.89
CA GLN A 129 9.79 -59.35 -26.07
C GLN A 129 8.70 -59.67 -27.10
N LEU A 130 7.55 -58.99 -27.02
CA LEU A 130 6.45 -59.12 -27.98
C LEU A 130 6.89 -58.74 -29.40
N LEU A 131 7.58 -57.61 -29.56
CA LEU A 131 8.07 -57.15 -30.87
C LEU A 131 9.11 -58.11 -31.46
N GLU A 132 9.98 -58.68 -30.62
CA GLU A 132 10.99 -59.66 -31.03
C GLU A 132 10.37 -61.00 -31.45
N GLU A 133 9.32 -61.46 -30.75
CA GLU A 133 8.52 -62.62 -31.17
C GLU A 133 7.85 -62.35 -32.53
N ILE A 134 7.20 -61.19 -32.70
CA ILE A 134 6.58 -60.75 -33.95
C ILE A 134 7.60 -60.74 -35.10
N ARG A 135 8.78 -60.16 -34.90
CA ARG A 135 9.87 -60.12 -35.88
C ARG A 135 10.32 -61.53 -36.26
N SER A 136 10.51 -62.40 -35.28
CA SER A 136 10.96 -63.79 -35.52
C SER A 136 9.94 -64.60 -36.32
N LEU A 137 8.64 -64.41 -36.06
CA LEU A 137 7.55 -65.10 -36.76
C LEU A 137 7.36 -64.53 -38.16
N ALA A 138 7.46 -63.21 -38.32
CA ALA A 138 7.38 -62.56 -39.62
C ALA A 138 8.52 -63.02 -40.55
N ALA A 139 9.75 -63.14 -40.05
CA ALA A 139 10.87 -63.70 -40.82
C ALA A 139 10.61 -65.16 -41.26
N ARG A 140 10.00 -65.97 -40.39
CA ARG A 140 9.61 -67.35 -40.73
C ARG A 140 8.51 -67.38 -41.79
N VAL A 141 7.52 -66.49 -41.69
CA VAL A 141 6.49 -66.30 -42.73
C VAL A 141 7.14 -65.94 -44.07
N ASP A 142 8.13 -65.03 -44.07
CA ASP A 142 8.82 -64.64 -45.30
C ASP A 142 9.55 -65.80 -45.97
N ILE A 143 10.26 -66.60 -45.18
CA ILE A 143 10.94 -67.81 -45.69
C ILE A 143 9.92 -68.78 -46.33
N LEU A 144 8.80 -69.04 -45.65
CA LEU A 144 7.76 -69.95 -46.16
C LEU A 144 7.10 -69.42 -47.45
N ASN A 145 6.81 -68.12 -47.51
CA ASN A 145 6.26 -67.48 -48.70
C ASN A 145 7.24 -67.56 -49.87
N ARG A 146 8.51 -67.22 -49.66
CA ARG A 146 9.55 -67.27 -50.71
C ARG A 146 9.74 -68.69 -51.24
N GLN A 147 9.77 -69.69 -50.37
CA GLN A 147 9.78 -71.10 -50.78
C GLN A 147 8.57 -71.46 -51.64
N SER A 148 7.38 -71.00 -51.26
CA SER A 148 6.17 -71.19 -52.05
C SER A 148 6.27 -70.49 -53.42
N PHE A 149 6.85 -69.29 -53.49
CA PHE A 149 7.04 -68.55 -54.74
C PHE A 149 7.98 -69.28 -55.70
N ASP A 150 9.06 -69.87 -55.18
CA ASP A 150 9.98 -70.68 -55.98
C ASP A 150 9.27 -71.91 -56.58
N TYR A 151 8.39 -72.57 -55.82
CA TYR A 151 7.58 -73.69 -56.35
C TYR A 151 6.60 -73.25 -57.43
N VAL A 152 5.91 -72.11 -57.26
CA VAL A 152 5.00 -71.55 -58.28
C VAL A 152 5.77 -71.21 -59.55
N LYS A 153 6.94 -70.58 -59.44
CA LYS A 153 7.82 -70.23 -60.56
C LYS A 153 8.30 -71.46 -61.35
N ASN A 154 8.54 -72.56 -60.65
CA ASN A 154 8.92 -73.84 -61.24
C ASN A 154 7.72 -74.68 -61.74
N GLY A 155 6.50 -74.16 -61.67
CA GLY A 155 5.27 -74.81 -62.14
C GLY A 155 4.63 -75.80 -61.16
N ASP A 156 5.20 -76.01 -59.97
CA ASP A 156 4.71 -76.98 -58.98
C ASP A 156 3.80 -76.30 -57.92
N VAL A 157 2.60 -75.93 -58.36
CA VAL A 157 1.60 -75.24 -57.52
C VAL A 157 1.12 -76.13 -56.37
N ASP A 158 1.11 -77.45 -56.54
CA ASP A 158 0.69 -78.40 -55.51
C ASP A 158 1.69 -78.46 -54.35
N ARG A 159 3.00 -78.37 -54.61
CA ARG A 159 3.99 -78.21 -53.53
C ARG A 159 3.89 -76.83 -52.87
N ALA A 160 3.74 -75.77 -53.65
CA ALA A 160 3.57 -74.41 -53.12
C ALA A 160 2.40 -74.36 -52.11
N THR A 161 1.25 -74.90 -52.50
CA THR A 161 0.05 -74.95 -51.67
C THR A 161 0.25 -75.81 -50.41
N ARG A 162 0.94 -76.97 -50.52
CA ARG A 162 1.23 -77.84 -49.36
C ARG A 162 2.13 -77.18 -48.32
N VAL A 163 3.12 -76.41 -48.74
CA VAL A 163 3.99 -75.66 -47.81
C VAL A 163 3.17 -74.68 -46.99
N LEU A 164 2.28 -73.91 -47.62
CA LEU A 164 1.47 -72.89 -46.92
C LEU A 164 0.31 -73.48 -46.11
N THR A 165 -0.23 -74.63 -46.51
CA THR A 165 -1.34 -75.31 -45.83
C THR A 165 -0.88 -76.29 -44.74
N SER A 166 0.43 -76.45 -44.55
CA SER A 166 1.00 -77.27 -43.47
C SER A 166 0.52 -76.81 -42.09
N GLU A 167 0.51 -77.73 -41.13
CA GLU A 167 0.10 -77.43 -39.76
C GLU A 167 1.07 -76.44 -39.07
N GLU A 168 2.35 -76.48 -39.42
CA GLU A 168 3.35 -75.53 -38.95
C GLU A 168 3.09 -74.12 -39.51
N SER A 169 2.90 -73.99 -40.83
CA SER A 169 2.56 -72.71 -41.46
C SER A 169 1.31 -72.11 -40.83
N ARG A 170 0.22 -72.88 -40.71
CA ARG A 170 -1.02 -72.41 -40.08
C ARG A 170 -0.80 -71.89 -38.66
N ARG A 171 0.02 -72.58 -37.86
CA ARG A 171 0.38 -72.11 -36.50
C ARG A 171 1.15 -70.79 -36.54
N ILE A 172 2.13 -70.64 -37.42
CA ILE A 172 2.95 -69.43 -37.55
C ILE A 172 2.09 -68.24 -38.03
N TYR A 173 1.30 -68.38 -39.10
CA TYR A 173 0.44 -67.29 -39.59
C TYR A 173 -0.60 -66.87 -38.55
N LYS A 174 -1.21 -67.84 -37.85
CA LYS A 174 -2.19 -67.57 -36.80
C LYS A 174 -1.55 -66.83 -35.64
N ARG A 175 -0.42 -67.33 -35.12
CA ARG A 175 0.29 -66.72 -33.99
C ARG A 175 0.77 -65.30 -34.31
N LEU A 176 1.34 -65.08 -35.50
CA LEU A 176 1.74 -63.73 -35.94
C LEU A 176 0.54 -62.78 -36.00
N GLY A 177 -0.60 -63.24 -36.53
CA GLY A 177 -1.83 -62.45 -36.59
C GLY A 177 -2.38 -62.11 -35.20
N GLU A 178 -2.37 -63.07 -34.27
CA GLU A 178 -2.78 -62.86 -32.88
C GLU A 178 -1.89 -61.83 -32.18
N LEU A 179 -0.56 -61.99 -32.25
CA LEU A 179 0.40 -61.07 -31.62
C LEU A 179 0.30 -59.65 -32.18
N LEU A 180 0.17 -59.49 -33.51
CA LEU A 180 0.02 -58.16 -34.12
C LEU A 180 -1.29 -57.47 -33.72
N ARG A 181 -2.37 -58.24 -33.60
CA ARG A 181 -3.66 -57.73 -33.14
C ARG A 181 -3.58 -57.30 -31.69
N ASP A 182 -3.02 -58.15 -30.83
CA ASP A 182 -2.92 -57.89 -29.39
C ASP A 182 -1.94 -56.73 -29.11
N PHE A 183 -0.83 -56.65 -29.85
CA PHE A 183 0.11 -55.53 -29.79
C PHE A 183 -0.55 -54.21 -30.20
N THR A 184 -1.24 -54.18 -31.35
CA THR A 184 -1.96 -52.98 -31.81
C THR A 184 -3.04 -52.54 -30.84
N ALA A 185 -3.79 -53.50 -30.27
CA ALA A 185 -4.82 -53.22 -29.26
C ALA A 185 -4.22 -52.60 -27.98
N ASN A 186 -3.13 -53.17 -27.48
CA ASN A 186 -2.42 -52.65 -26.30
C ASN A 186 -1.86 -51.25 -26.54
N GLU A 187 -1.24 -50.98 -27.69
CA GLU A 187 -0.71 -49.64 -27.97
C GLU A 187 -1.82 -48.59 -28.13
N ARG A 188 -2.99 -48.98 -28.69
CA ARG A 188 -4.17 -48.10 -28.76
C ARG A 188 -4.73 -47.80 -27.37
N GLU A 189 -4.87 -48.79 -26.50
CA GLU A 189 -5.30 -48.57 -25.12
C GLU A 189 -4.32 -47.64 -24.37
N ARG A 190 -3.02 -47.81 -24.57
CA ARG A 190 -2.02 -46.90 -24.01
C ARG A 190 -2.16 -45.48 -24.54
N LEU A 191 -2.43 -45.29 -25.84
CA LEU A 191 -2.68 -43.97 -26.40
C LEU A 191 -3.89 -43.30 -25.75
N THR A 192 -5.01 -44.00 -25.63
CA THR A 192 -6.23 -43.43 -25.01
C THR A 192 -6.02 -43.08 -23.54
N THR A 193 -5.29 -43.91 -22.78
CA THR A 193 -4.98 -43.58 -21.38
C THR A 193 -4.06 -42.35 -21.25
N LEU A 194 -3.08 -42.19 -22.15
CA LEU A 194 -2.22 -41.00 -22.18
C LEU A 194 -3.01 -39.75 -22.58
N GLU A 195 -3.90 -39.85 -23.56
CA GLU A 195 -4.79 -38.76 -23.98
C GLU A 195 -5.70 -38.30 -22.83
N GLN A 196 -6.33 -39.24 -22.11
CA GLN A 196 -7.15 -38.94 -20.94
C GLN A 196 -6.33 -38.25 -19.83
N ARG A 197 -5.12 -38.75 -19.56
CA ARG A 197 -4.21 -38.14 -18.57
C ARG A 197 -3.77 -36.74 -18.99
N ALA A 198 -3.51 -36.50 -20.27
CA ALA A 198 -3.16 -35.19 -20.80
C ALA A 198 -4.33 -34.21 -20.70
N GLN A 199 -5.56 -34.63 -21.07
CA GLN A 199 -6.77 -33.82 -20.92
C GLN A 199 -7.05 -33.47 -19.46
N ALA A 200 -6.94 -34.42 -18.54
CA ALA A 200 -7.10 -34.17 -17.10
C ALA A 200 -6.07 -33.16 -16.56
N THR A 201 -4.84 -33.17 -17.10
CA THR A 201 -3.81 -32.20 -16.72
C THR A 201 -4.12 -30.81 -17.29
N LEU A 202 -4.68 -30.75 -18.49
CA LEU A 202 -5.09 -29.50 -19.12
C LEU A 202 -6.24 -28.84 -18.34
N THR A 203 -7.25 -29.60 -17.94
CA THR A 203 -8.37 -29.08 -17.13
C THR A 203 -7.89 -28.62 -15.75
N GLN A 204 -6.98 -29.35 -15.11
CA GLN A 204 -6.33 -28.89 -13.87
C GLN A 204 -5.54 -27.59 -14.08
N CYS A 205 -4.80 -27.47 -15.19
CA CYS A 205 -4.06 -26.25 -15.50
C CYS A 205 -4.99 -25.04 -15.71
N LEU A 206 -6.12 -25.23 -16.38
CA LEU A 206 -7.14 -24.19 -16.53
C LEU A 206 -7.73 -23.78 -15.16
N TRP A 207 -8.05 -24.75 -14.30
CA TRP A 207 -8.53 -24.45 -12.94
C TRP A 207 -7.52 -23.64 -12.14
N TRP A 208 -6.23 -24.02 -12.12
CA TRP A 208 -5.19 -23.25 -11.43
C TRP A 208 -4.98 -21.85 -12.01
N ALA A 209 -5.13 -21.70 -13.33
CA ALA A 209 -5.08 -20.38 -13.99
C ALA A 209 -6.27 -19.49 -13.58
N ILE A 210 -7.48 -20.03 -13.50
CA ILE A 210 -8.66 -19.28 -13.03
C ILE A 210 -8.49 -18.88 -11.56
N VAL A 211 -8.08 -19.83 -10.71
CA VAL A 211 -7.84 -19.58 -9.28
C VAL A 211 -6.78 -18.49 -9.09
N SER A 212 -5.72 -18.45 -9.91
CA SER A 212 -4.67 -17.42 -9.80
C SER A 212 -5.16 -16.02 -10.12
N VAL A 213 -5.99 -15.88 -11.17
CA VAL A 213 -6.56 -14.59 -11.59
C VAL A 213 -7.57 -14.09 -10.56
N VAL A 214 -8.52 -14.96 -10.15
CA VAL A 214 -9.57 -14.59 -9.19
C VAL A 214 -8.98 -14.26 -7.82
N SER A 215 -8.06 -15.08 -7.31
CA SER A 215 -7.42 -14.80 -6.02
C SER A 215 -6.56 -13.53 -6.06
N GLY A 216 -5.85 -13.27 -7.17
CA GLY A 216 -5.10 -12.04 -7.37
C GLY A 216 -6.00 -10.80 -7.30
N ALA A 217 -7.11 -10.80 -8.05
CA ALA A 217 -8.08 -9.70 -8.04
C ALA A 217 -8.76 -9.52 -6.66
N PHE A 218 -9.11 -10.62 -6.00
CA PHE A 218 -9.66 -10.59 -4.64
C PHE A 218 -8.67 -9.93 -3.67
N LEU A 219 -7.42 -10.39 -3.68
CA LEU A 219 -6.39 -9.92 -2.74
C LEU A 219 -6.09 -8.44 -2.93
N THR A 220 -5.93 -7.96 -4.17
CA THR A 220 -5.65 -6.53 -4.42
C THR A 220 -6.78 -5.63 -3.94
N LEU A 221 -8.04 -6.01 -4.20
CA LEU A 221 -9.21 -5.24 -3.82
C LEU A 221 -9.49 -5.30 -2.31
N ALA A 222 -9.46 -6.49 -1.70
CA ALA A 222 -9.66 -6.66 -0.25
C ALA A 222 -8.60 -5.90 0.55
N TRP A 223 -7.36 -5.89 0.05
CA TRP A 223 -6.26 -5.16 0.65
C TRP A 223 -6.44 -3.64 0.52
N GLY A 224 -6.86 -3.16 -0.66
CA GLY A 224 -7.25 -1.76 -0.85
C GLY A 224 -8.37 -1.31 0.09
N ALA A 225 -9.41 -2.14 0.27
CA ALA A 225 -10.51 -1.86 1.20
C ALA A 225 -10.04 -1.82 2.66
N TRP A 226 -9.15 -2.72 3.07
CA TRP A 226 -8.61 -2.74 4.42
C TRP A 226 -7.75 -1.51 4.71
N VAL A 227 -6.81 -1.17 3.82
CA VAL A 227 -5.93 0.01 3.98
C VAL A 227 -6.77 1.29 4.03
N THR A 228 -7.67 1.49 3.06
CA THR A 228 -8.54 2.69 3.03
C THR A 228 -9.41 2.82 4.27
N SER A 229 -9.95 1.70 4.80
CA SER A 229 -10.74 1.72 6.04
C SER A 229 -9.88 2.09 7.27
N THR A 230 -8.67 1.53 7.38
CA THR A 230 -7.77 1.86 8.49
C THR A 230 -7.32 3.32 8.46
N GLU A 231 -7.03 3.85 7.27
CA GLU A 231 -6.61 5.23 7.09
C GLU A 231 -7.75 6.21 7.39
N TYR A 232 -8.97 5.92 6.90
CA TYR A 232 -10.17 6.71 7.17
C TYR A 232 -10.44 6.91 8.67
N ILE A 233 -10.39 5.82 9.46
CA ILE A 233 -10.64 5.90 10.91
C ILE A 233 -9.58 6.77 11.61
N SER A 234 -8.32 6.66 11.16
CA SER A 234 -7.22 7.41 11.77
C SER A 234 -7.30 8.92 11.47
N GLN A 235 -7.65 9.30 10.24
CA GLN A 235 -7.80 10.70 9.84
C GLN A 235 -9.03 11.34 10.48
N LYS A 236 -10.16 10.63 10.54
CA LYS A 236 -11.42 11.17 11.09
C LYS A 236 -11.26 11.69 12.52
N ARG A 237 -10.60 10.92 13.39
CA ARG A 237 -10.38 11.32 14.79
C ARG A 237 -9.49 12.56 14.90
N VAL A 238 -8.45 12.68 14.07
CA VAL A 238 -7.57 13.87 14.09
C VAL A 238 -8.33 15.12 13.63
N VAL A 239 -9.17 14.98 12.60
CA VAL A 239 -9.98 16.09 12.09
C VAL A 239 -11.01 16.56 13.13
N GLU A 240 -11.64 15.65 13.87
CA GLU A 240 -12.55 16.00 14.98
C GLU A 240 -11.82 16.73 16.12
N ASP A 241 -10.66 16.22 16.55
CA ASP A 241 -9.84 16.85 17.61
C ASP A 241 -9.34 18.24 17.18
N MET A 242 -9.02 18.43 15.90
CA MET A 242 -8.59 19.74 15.37
C MET A 242 -9.76 20.70 15.16
N ALA A 243 -10.94 20.22 14.76
CA ALA A 243 -12.14 21.03 14.61
C ALA A 243 -12.54 21.64 15.95
N THR A 244 -12.54 20.83 17.01
CA THR A 244 -12.83 21.30 18.36
C THR A 244 -11.81 22.33 18.84
N ALA A 245 -10.51 22.08 18.65
CA ALA A 245 -9.46 23.04 18.99
C ALA A 245 -9.59 24.37 18.22
N ALA A 246 -9.79 24.32 16.90
CA ALA A 246 -9.90 25.52 16.06
C ALA A 246 -11.19 26.33 16.35
N MET A 247 -12.29 25.66 16.67
CA MET A 247 -13.52 26.34 17.11
C MET A 247 -13.33 27.02 18.46
N ALA A 248 -12.71 26.34 19.42
CA ALA A 248 -12.39 26.92 20.73
C ALA A 248 -11.50 28.17 20.57
N VAL A 249 -10.41 28.07 19.81
CA VAL A 249 -9.53 29.21 19.53
C VAL A 249 -10.28 30.35 18.83
N SER A 250 -11.12 30.06 17.84
CA SER A 250 -11.87 31.10 17.12
C SER A 250 -12.86 31.85 18.02
N LEU A 251 -13.57 31.14 18.91
CA LEU A 251 -14.49 31.74 19.87
C LEU A 251 -13.74 32.62 20.87
N LEU A 252 -12.63 32.11 21.40
CA LEU A 252 -11.77 32.82 22.35
C LEU A 252 -11.21 34.12 21.77
N VAL A 253 -10.72 34.10 20.53
CA VAL A 253 -10.19 35.32 19.88
C VAL A 253 -11.29 36.35 19.65
N GLN A 254 -12.48 35.91 19.25
CA GLN A 254 -13.60 36.83 18.99
C GLN A 254 -14.09 37.52 20.27
N GLU A 255 -14.12 36.81 21.40
CA GLU A 255 -14.46 37.40 22.70
C GLU A 255 -13.40 38.40 23.15
N ASN A 256 -12.13 38.11 22.86
CA ASN A 256 -11.00 38.89 23.31
C ASN A 256 -10.65 40.10 22.42
N GLU A 257 -11.06 40.10 21.14
CA GLU A 257 -10.92 41.28 20.25
C GLU A 257 -11.57 42.52 20.87
N ARG A 258 -12.70 42.34 21.58
CA ARG A 258 -13.35 43.39 22.36
C ARG A 258 -12.50 43.84 23.55
N ALA A 259 -11.84 42.90 24.22
CA ALA A 259 -10.98 43.18 25.37
C ALA A 259 -9.71 43.93 24.95
N THR A 260 -9.01 43.51 23.89
CA THR A 260 -7.83 44.24 23.36
C THR A 260 -8.20 45.63 22.86
N THR A 261 -9.35 45.79 22.19
CA THR A 261 -9.85 47.11 21.79
C THR A 261 -10.17 47.98 23.02
N SER A 262 -10.75 47.38 24.06
CA SER A 262 -10.96 48.07 25.34
C SER A 262 -9.63 48.45 26.01
N ALA A 263 -8.61 47.60 25.97
CA ALA A 263 -7.28 47.92 26.48
C ALA A 263 -6.64 49.07 25.71
N ALA A 264 -6.72 49.08 24.38
CA ALA A 264 -6.25 50.20 23.55
C ALA A 264 -6.93 51.51 23.93
N ASN A 265 -8.27 51.50 24.08
CA ASN A 265 -9.00 52.69 24.54
C ASN A 265 -8.55 53.11 25.96
N LEU A 266 -8.38 52.17 26.89
CA LEU A 266 -7.88 52.47 28.23
C LEU A 266 -6.46 53.09 28.17
N VAL A 267 -5.61 52.66 27.23
CA VAL A 267 -4.26 53.23 27.01
C VAL A 267 -4.37 54.67 26.58
N ASP A 268 -5.24 54.96 25.61
CA ASP A 268 -5.45 56.33 25.14
C ASP A 268 -5.95 57.23 26.26
N LEU A 269 -6.91 56.76 27.07
CA LEU A 269 -7.39 57.48 28.24
C LEU A 269 -6.30 57.69 29.30
N ALA A 270 -5.49 56.67 29.58
CA ALA A 270 -4.39 56.77 30.53
C ALA A 270 -3.33 57.75 30.04
N THR A 271 -2.96 57.70 28.76
CA THR A 271 -1.98 58.59 28.12
C THR A 271 -2.47 60.03 28.10
N ALA A 272 -3.75 60.27 27.79
CA ALA A 272 -4.35 61.60 27.86
C ALA A 272 -4.38 62.14 29.29
N SER A 273 -4.78 61.31 30.27
CA SER A 273 -4.76 61.68 31.69
C SER A 273 -3.34 61.99 32.18
N LEU A 274 -2.34 61.25 31.69
CA LEU A 274 -0.95 61.41 32.09
C LEU A 274 -0.27 62.62 31.45
N SER A 275 -0.61 62.93 30.20
CA SER A 275 -0.17 64.16 29.53
C SER A 275 -0.68 65.39 30.29
N GLN A 276 -1.95 65.38 30.71
CA GLN A 276 -2.52 66.41 31.58
C GLN A 276 -1.79 66.48 32.94
N LEU A 277 -1.45 65.33 33.51
CA LEU A 277 -0.68 65.22 34.75
C LEU A 277 0.74 65.81 34.62
N GLY A 278 1.43 65.53 33.52
CA GLY A 278 2.76 66.06 33.23
C GLY A 278 2.78 67.58 33.08
N VAL A 279 1.78 68.14 32.38
CA VAL A 279 1.61 69.60 32.26
C VAL A 279 1.28 70.25 33.60
N ALA A 280 0.37 69.65 34.38
CA ALA A 280 0.02 70.15 35.71
C ALA A 280 1.21 70.10 36.68
N SER A 281 2.02 69.04 36.60
CA SER A 281 3.24 68.88 37.38
C SER A 281 4.32 69.90 37.00
N ASP A 282 4.61 70.11 35.71
CA ASP A 282 5.58 71.12 35.23
C ASP A 282 5.19 72.54 35.68
N LEU A 283 3.90 72.88 35.59
CA LEU A 283 3.38 74.16 36.09
C LEU A 283 3.49 74.31 37.61
N SER A 284 3.38 73.21 38.35
CA SER A 284 3.48 73.20 39.82
C SER A 284 4.93 73.30 40.30
N VAL A 285 5.89 72.70 39.59
CA VAL A 285 7.34 72.87 39.84
C VAL A 285 7.78 74.33 39.57
N ARG A 286 7.14 75.03 38.62
CA ARG A 286 7.50 76.41 38.23
C ARG A 286 6.79 77.51 39.02
N GLN A 287 5.73 77.23 39.77
CA GLN A 287 4.93 78.24 40.50
C GLN A 287 4.72 77.83 41.96
N VAL A 288 5.31 78.60 42.89
CA VAL A 288 5.33 78.33 44.35
C VAL A 288 3.96 78.58 45.03
N THR A 289 3.08 79.40 44.46
CA THR A 289 1.78 79.73 45.06
C THR A 289 0.67 78.80 44.54
N GLY A 290 0.02 78.04 45.44
CA GLY A 290 -1.08 77.13 45.10
C GLY A 290 -0.70 75.63 45.06
N ALA A 291 0.44 75.26 45.64
CA ALA A 291 0.95 73.88 45.65
C ALA A 291 -0.05 72.85 46.20
N ARG A 292 -0.86 73.20 47.21
CA ARG A 292 -1.84 72.29 47.84
C ARG A 292 -2.95 71.84 46.90
N ASP A 293 -3.68 72.78 46.28
CA ASP A 293 -4.77 72.46 45.35
C ASP A 293 -4.27 71.64 44.14
N ARG A 294 -3.02 71.87 43.73
CA ARG A 294 -2.38 71.14 42.63
C ARG A 294 -1.89 69.75 43.04
N LEU A 295 -1.44 69.58 44.29
CA LEU A 295 -1.12 68.27 44.86
C LEU A 295 -2.40 67.43 45.06
N GLU A 296 -3.52 68.04 45.44
CA GLU A 296 -4.83 67.36 45.50
C GLU A 296 -5.28 66.89 44.12
N LEU A 297 -5.17 67.76 43.10
CA LEU A 297 -5.45 67.39 41.70
C LEU A 297 -4.52 66.27 41.21
N LEU A 298 -3.25 66.32 41.58
CA LEU A 298 -2.25 65.29 41.25
C LEU A 298 -2.65 63.93 41.87
N ALA A 299 -3.00 63.93 43.15
CA ALA A 299 -3.43 62.73 43.86
C ALA A 299 -4.72 62.13 43.27
N GLU A 300 -5.69 62.96 42.89
CA GLU A 300 -6.94 62.52 42.26
C GLU A 300 -6.68 61.86 40.89
N LYS A 301 -5.86 62.50 40.05
CA LYS A 301 -5.51 61.98 38.71
C LYS A 301 -4.66 60.71 38.79
N MET A 302 -3.76 60.60 39.76
CA MET A 302 -3.01 59.38 40.04
C MET A 302 -3.92 58.24 40.51
N ARG A 303 -4.97 58.55 41.26
CA ARG A 303 -6.00 57.56 41.63
C ARG A 303 -6.77 57.05 40.42
N LEU A 304 -7.15 57.93 39.51
CA LEU A 304 -7.82 57.56 38.25
C LEU A 304 -6.90 56.71 37.36
N LEU A 305 -5.61 57.09 37.24
CA LEU A 305 -4.61 56.30 36.53
C LEU A 305 -4.48 54.90 37.11
N ARG A 306 -4.42 54.77 38.43
CA ARG A 306 -4.36 53.46 39.11
C ARG A 306 -5.56 52.58 38.77
N GLN A 307 -6.76 53.15 38.72
CA GLN A 307 -7.98 52.43 38.32
C GLN A 307 -7.93 51.99 36.84
N LEU A 308 -7.39 52.83 35.95
CA LEU A 308 -7.20 52.47 34.54
C LEU A 308 -6.18 51.33 34.39
N LEU A 309 -5.08 51.37 35.13
CA LEU A 309 -4.05 50.33 35.14
C LEU A 309 -4.55 49.00 35.71
N GLU A 310 -5.42 49.02 36.72
CA GLU A 310 -6.04 47.81 37.26
C GLU A 310 -6.98 47.16 36.23
N ARG A 311 -7.77 47.96 35.50
CA ARG A 311 -8.61 47.45 34.40
C ARG A 311 -7.80 46.88 33.25
N MET A 312 -6.70 47.55 32.90
CA MET A 312 -5.72 47.06 31.92
C MET A 312 -5.14 45.71 32.34
N HIS A 313 -4.81 45.55 33.63
CA HIS A 313 -4.25 44.32 34.18
C HIS A 313 -5.20 43.12 34.00
N VAL A 314 -6.49 43.33 34.30
CA VAL A 314 -7.52 42.30 34.12
C VAL A 314 -7.60 41.85 32.66
N VAL A 315 -7.58 42.79 31.71
CA VAL A 315 -7.65 42.46 30.28
C VAL A 315 -6.42 41.68 29.83
N THR A 316 -5.22 42.11 30.22
CA THR A 316 -3.98 41.42 29.83
C THR A 316 -3.89 40.01 30.38
N ASN A 317 -4.41 39.76 31.60
CA ASN A 317 -4.47 38.42 32.19
C ASN A 317 -5.40 37.49 31.40
N VAL A 318 -6.60 37.97 31.03
CA VAL A 318 -7.52 37.21 30.17
C VAL A 318 -6.86 36.84 28.85
N VAL A 319 -6.11 37.77 28.24
CA VAL A 319 -5.39 37.51 26.99
C VAL A 319 -4.29 36.44 27.16
N ASN A 320 -3.55 36.47 28.27
CA ASN A 320 -2.53 35.47 28.58
C ASN A 320 -3.12 34.07 28.75
N ASP A 321 -4.23 33.95 29.48
CA ASP A 321 -4.90 32.66 29.75
C ASP A 321 -5.42 32.02 28.46
N ILE A 322 -5.93 32.84 27.53
CA ILE A 322 -6.36 32.45 26.19
C ILE A 322 -5.21 31.90 25.36
N ALA A 323 -4.07 32.61 25.38
CA ALA A 323 -2.88 32.19 24.66
C ALA A 323 -2.33 30.87 25.21
N GLU A 324 -2.40 30.67 26.53
CA GLU A 324 -2.02 29.41 27.17
C GLU A 324 -2.94 28.25 26.78
N MET A 325 -4.26 28.46 26.81
CA MET A 325 -5.22 27.42 26.42
C MET A 325 -5.09 27.04 24.93
N ALA A 326 -4.89 28.03 24.05
CA ALA A 326 -4.63 27.78 22.62
C ALA A 326 -3.34 26.97 22.41
N ASN A 327 -2.28 27.27 23.17
CA ASN A 327 -1.01 26.55 23.10
C ASN A 327 -1.15 25.08 23.54
N VAL A 328 -1.88 24.81 24.64
CA VAL A 328 -2.13 23.45 25.14
C VAL A 328 -2.94 22.62 24.14
N LEU A 329 -4.02 23.20 23.60
CA LEU A 329 -4.86 22.53 22.61
C LEU A 329 -4.10 22.20 21.33
N ALA A 330 -3.31 23.15 20.82
CA ALA A 330 -2.48 22.97 19.64
C ALA A 330 -1.38 21.92 19.85
N LEU A 331 -0.75 21.89 21.03
CA LEU A 331 0.21 20.85 21.40
C LEU A 331 -0.45 19.46 21.45
N GLY A 332 -1.63 19.34 22.06
CA GLY A 332 -2.37 18.09 22.13
C GLY A 332 -2.70 17.52 20.75
N ALA A 333 -3.23 18.38 19.87
CA ALA A 333 -3.52 18.02 18.48
C ALA A 333 -2.25 17.63 17.70
N GLY A 334 -1.15 18.37 17.87
CA GLY A 334 0.13 18.09 17.21
C GLY A 334 0.78 16.77 17.67
N VAL A 335 0.74 16.47 18.97
CA VAL A 335 1.27 15.21 19.52
C VAL A 335 0.47 14.02 18.99
N GLU A 336 -0.86 14.12 18.94
CA GLU A 336 -1.69 13.03 18.46
C GLU A 336 -1.56 12.83 16.93
N ALA A 337 -1.38 13.91 16.16
CA ALA A 337 -1.04 13.82 14.73
C ALA A 337 0.28 13.09 14.50
N LEU A 338 1.34 13.46 15.23
CA LEU A 338 2.65 12.80 15.16
C LEU A 338 2.61 11.34 15.61
N ARG A 339 1.87 11.04 16.68
CA ARG A 339 1.68 9.68 17.19
C ARG A 339 1.02 8.76 16.17
N ARG A 340 0.09 9.29 15.37
CA ARG A 340 -0.61 8.56 14.31
C ARG A 340 0.18 8.50 13.00
N GLY A 341 1.40 9.07 12.97
CA GLY A 341 2.30 9.00 11.81
C GLY A 341 2.03 10.05 10.72
N LEU A 342 1.15 11.02 11.00
CA LEU A 342 0.86 12.17 10.13
C LEU A 342 1.97 13.20 10.37
N THR A 343 3.06 13.07 9.63
CA THR A 343 4.19 14.01 9.66
C THR A 343 4.23 14.83 8.38
N PRO A 344 4.88 16.00 8.36
CA PRO A 344 5.14 16.74 7.12
C PRO A 344 5.86 15.90 6.05
N SER A 345 6.59 14.84 6.47
CA SER A 345 7.35 13.95 5.59
C SER A 345 6.60 12.71 5.11
N SER A 346 5.44 12.38 5.70
CA SER A 346 4.60 11.28 5.23
C SER A 346 3.76 11.81 4.09
N GLY A 347 4.19 11.56 2.85
CA GLY A 347 3.68 12.12 1.60
C GLY A 347 2.23 11.79 1.24
N GLY A 348 1.28 12.21 2.07
CA GLY A 348 -0.10 12.48 1.68
C GLY A 348 -0.39 13.94 1.98
N GLU A 349 -0.80 14.71 0.96
CA GLU A 349 -1.04 16.16 1.05
C GLU A 349 -1.91 16.53 2.26
N SER A 350 -2.91 15.72 2.61
CA SER A 350 -3.83 16.03 3.71
C SER A 350 -3.25 15.84 5.12
N GLY A 351 -2.30 14.92 5.33
CA GLY A 351 -1.76 14.59 6.66
C GLY A 351 -0.64 15.51 7.13
N GLY A 352 0.21 15.95 6.19
CA GLY A 352 1.23 16.96 6.46
C GLY A 352 0.63 18.33 6.82
N ASN A 353 -0.53 18.65 6.23
CA ASN A 353 -1.23 19.90 6.51
C ASN A 353 -1.74 19.97 7.95
N LEU A 354 -2.26 18.87 8.51
CA LEU A 354 -2.82 18.85 9.86
C LEU A 354 -1.76 19.07 10.96
N ALA A 355 -0.59 18.43 10.84
CA ALA A 355 0.52 18.64 11.77
C ALA A 355 1.11 20.06 11.67
N THR A 356 1.15 20.62 10.46
CA THR A 356 1.61 22.00 10.21
C THR A 356 0.64 23.02 10.82
N VAL A 357 -0.65 22.80 10.65
CA VAL A 357 -1.71 23.65 11.23
C VAL A 357 -1.62 23.71 12.77
N ALA A 358 -1.39 22.59 13.44
CA ALA A 358 -1.20 22.57 14.89
C ALA A 358 0.04 23.36 15.32
N ALA A 359 1.14 23.27 14.56
CA ALA A 359 2.37 24.03 14.83
C ALA A 359 2.17 25.54 14.66
N ASP A 360 1.44 25.97 13.63
CA ASP A 360 1.16 27.37 13.35
C ASP A 360 0.33 28.03 14.47
N ILE A 361 -0.73 27.36 14.94
CA ILE A 361 -1.54 27.84 16.09
C ILE A 361 -0.67 27.97 17.32
N ARG A 362 0.17 26.97 17.59
CA ARG A 362 1.08 26.96 18.74
C ARG A 362 2.05 28.12 18.71
N GLN A 363 2.70 28.37 17.57
CA GLN A 363 3.68 29.44 17.43
C GLN A 363 3.05 30.82 17.68
N LEU A 364 1.85 31.07 17.14
CA LEU A 364 1.16 32.33 17.40
C LEU A 364 0.68 32.43 18.85
N ALA A 365 0.21 31.33 19.45
CA ALA A 365 -0.18 31.29 20.86
C ALA A 365 1.01 31.63 21.79
N GLU A 366 2.20 31.09 21.52
CA GLU A 366 3.43 31.44 22.24
C GLU A 366 3.81 32.91 22.06
N LYS A 367 3.69 33.46 20.83
CA LYS A 367 3.94 34.88 20.54
C LYS A 367 2.99 35.78 21.34
N THR A 368 1.70 35.45 21.33
CA THR A 368 0.66 36.17 22.08
C THR A 368 0.92 36.11 23.58
N GLN A 369 1.29 34.95 24.12
CA GLN A 369 1.59 34.78 25.55
C GLN A 369 2.79 35.65 25.96
N LYS A 370 3.84 35.69 25.12
CA LYS A 370 5.00 36.55 25.35
C LYS A 370 4.63 38.03 25.38
N SER A 371 3.83 38.50 24.42
CA SER A 371 3.37 39.89 24.40
C SER A 371 2.49 40.22 25.60
N ALA A 372 1.57 39.33 25.99
CA ALA A 372 0.73 39.53 27.16
C ALA A 372 1.55 39.63 28.46
N ARG A 373 2.58 38.80 28.64
CA ARG A 373 3.50 38.88 29.79
C ARG A 373 4.31 40.18 29.81
N GLN A 374 4.83 40.61 28.67
CA GLN A 374 5.54 41.90 28.58
C GLN A 374 4.63 43.07 28.98
N VAL A 375 3.39 43.06 28.51
CA VAL A 375 2.35 44.04 28.86
C VAL A 375 2.04 43.99 30.36
N HIS A 376 1.98 42.79 30.96
CA HIS A 376 1.76 42.58 32.40
C HIS A 376 2.91 43.17 33.24
N ASP A 377 4.16 42.91 32.87
CA ASP A 377 5.34 43.44 33.56
C ASP A 377 5.38 44.97 33.51
N ILE A 378 5.02 45.57 32.37
CA ILE A 378 4.94 47.02 32.20
C ILE A 378 3.85 47.63 33.10
N ILE A 379 2.67 46.99 33.22
CA ILE A 379 1.62 47.46 34.16
C ILE A 379 2.13 47.43 35.60
N ALA A 380 2.80 46.37 36.00
CA ALA A 380 3.33 46.23 37.35
C ALA A 380 4.36 47.32 37.66
N ASP A 381 5.23 47.66 36.70
CA ASP A 381 6.19 48.75 36.83
C ASP A 381 5.49 50.12 36.94
N ILE A 382 4.49 50.39 36.07
CA ILE A 382 3.70 51.63 36.15
C ILE A 382 2.98 51.74 37.52
N GLN A 383 2.39 50.65 38.00
CA GLN A 383 1.69 50.64 39.29
C GLN A 383 2.65 50.92 40.46
N ASN A 384 3.85 50.35 40.45
CA ASN A 384 4.87 50.61 41.45
C ASN A 384 5.34 52.07 41.43
N GLN A 385 5.63 52.61 40.24
CA GLN A 385 6.01 54.01 40.07
C GLN A 385 4.88 54.97 40.49
N ALA A 386 3.63 54.60 40.20
CA ALA A 386 2.46 55.40 40.59
C ALA A 386 2.21 55.40 42.10
N VAL A 387 2.47 54.30 42.81
CA VAL A 387 2.38 54.23 44.28
C VAL A 387 3.47 55.06 44.95
N VAL A 388 4.69 55.05 44.40
CA VAL A 388 5.80 55.87 44.88
C VAL A 388 5.52 57.36 44.67
N GLY A 389 5.01 57.74 43.49
CA GLY A 389 4.68 59.13 43.15
C GLY A 389 3.45 59.70 43.87
N ALA A 390 2.53 58.87 44.39
CA ALA A 390 1.28 59.30 45.02
C ALA A 390 1.31 59.41 46.56
N GLY A 391 2.47 59.24 47.21
CA GLY A 391 2.60 59.48 48.66
C GLY A 391 2.95 58.27 49.53
N GLY A 392 3.53 57.20 48.97
CA GLY A 392 4.10 56.10 49.77
C GLY A 392 5.41 56.43 50.51
N GLY A 393 6.03 57.59 50.23
CA GLY A 393 7.30 57.99 50.83
C GLY A 393 7.50 59.51 51.00
N LEU A 394 6.49 60.33 50.72
CA LEU A 394 6.56 61.76 51.05
C LEU A 394 5.91 61.96 52.43
N PRO A 395 6.63 62.49 53.44
CA PRO A 395 5.99 63.13 54.57
C PRO A 395 5.22 64.32 54.02
N LEU A 396 3.94 64.11 53.68
CA LEU A 396 2.99 65.21 53.60
C LEU A 396 3.06 65.91 54.96
N LEU A 397 3.60 67.13 54.95
CA LEU A 397 3.84 68.05 56.09
C LEU A 397 5.30 68.08 56.60
N GLY A 398 6.20 68.76 55.87
CA GLY A 398 7.44 69.26 56.48
C GLY A 398 8.49 69.84 55.52
N GLN A 399 8.42 71.16 55.26
CA GLN A 399 9.54 72.05 54.87
C GLN A 399 10.49 71.55 53.75
N ASP A 400 10.02 71.42 52.51
CA ASP A 400 10.80 71.69 51.26
C ASP A 400 9.96 71.42 50.00
N ASP A 401 8.92 72.26 49.77
CA ASP A 401 7.90 72.12 48.72
C ASP A 401 8.44 71.92 47.29
N ASN A 402 9.68 72.34 46.98
CA ASN A 402 10.22 72.26 45.61
C ASN A 402 10.90 70.93 45.28
N SER A 403 11.44 70.20 46.27
CA SER A 403 12.18 68.96 46.03
C SER A 403 11.25 67.77 45.78
N ASP A 404 10.17 67.71 46.55
CA ASP A 404 9.10 66.72 46.45
C ASP A 404 8.33 66.79 45.13
N LEU A 405 8.08 68.00 44.63
CA LEU A 405 7.44 68.21 43.33
C LEU A 405 8.36 67.83 42.15
N ALA A 406 9.67 68.04 42.26
CA ALA A 406 10.63 67.63 41.25
C ALA A 406 10.73 66.10 41.14
N VAL A 407 10.70 65.40 42.29
CA VAL A 407 10.67 63.93 42.34
C VAL A 407 9.35 63.38 41.78
N ALA A 408 8.21 63.97 42.13
CA ALA A 408 6.91 63.61 41.55
C ALA A 408 6.89 63.84 40.03
N HIS A 409 7.45 64.95 39.54
CA HIS A 409 7.58 65.22 38.11
C HIS A 409 8.42 64.16 37.39
N GLN A 410 9.56 63.78 37.97
CA GLN A 410 10.42 62.74 37.41
C GLN A 410 9.71 61.38 37.33
N HIS A 411 8.95 61.00 38.37
CA HIS A 411 8.15 59.78 38.35
C HIS A 411 7.01 59.82 37.32
N ILE A 412 6.36 60.97 37.14
CA ILE A 412 5.33 61.13 36.10
C ILE A 412 5.94 60.94 34.71
N GLN A 413 7.11 61.52 34.44
CA GLN A 413 7.83 61.33 33.16
C GLN A 413 8.24 59.86 32.93
N GLN A 414 8.67 59.16 33.99
CA GLN A 414 8.92 57.72 33.92
C GLN A 414 7.64 56.95 33.58
N ILE A 415 6.53 57.28 34.25
CA ILE A 415 5.21 56.66 33.98
C ILE A 415 4.77 56.93 32.52
N VAL A 416 5.00 58.14 31.98
CA VAL A 416 4.73 58.46 30.55
C VAL A 416 5.48 57.49 29.65
N SER A 417 6.80 57.37 29.85
CA SER A 417 7.64 56.52 29.00
C SER A 417 7.25 55.04 29.08
N THR A 418 6.87 54.55 30.26
CA THR A 418 6.38 53.16 30.43
C THR A 418 4.99 52.95 29.84
N LEU A 419 4.11 53.96 29.84
CA LEU A 419 2.79 53.90 29.19
C LEU A 419 2.90 53.90 27.65
N GLU A 420 3.88 54.59 27.08
CA GLU A 420 4.17 54.48 25.65
C GLU A 420 4.63 53.06 25.29
N GLN A 421 5.47 52.44 26.13
CA GLN A 421 5.85 51.03 25.97
C GLN A 421 4.63 50.09 26.11
N TYR A 422 3.71 50.41 27.02
CA TYR A 422 2.45 49.69 27.18
C TYR A 422 1.58 49.77 25.92
N ALA A 423 1.43 50.96 25.33
CA ALA A 423 0.70 51.19 24.08
C ALA A 423 1.25 50.33 22.94
N LEU A 424 2.58 50.30 22.79
CA LEU A 424 3.26 49.45 21.82
C LEU A 424 3.01 47.95 22.09
N GLY A 425 3.03 47.53 23.35
CA GLY A 425 2.74 46.16 23.75
C GLY A 425 1.29 45.73 23.42
N VAL A 426 0.31 46.59 23.68
CA VAL A 426 -1.10 46.37 23.34
C VAL A 426 -1.32 46.32 21.82
N ALA A 427 -0.62 47.16 21.05
CA ALA A 427 -0.66 47.12 19.59
C ALA A 427 -0.11 45.79 19.04
N GLN A 428 1.05 45.32 19.53
CA GLN A 428 1.63 44.02 19.16
C GLN A 428 0.72 42.85 19.55
N LEU A 429 0.05 42.94 20.71
CA LEU A 429 -0.91 41.96 21.17
C LEU A 429 -2.13 41.87 20.25
N THR A 430 -2.62 43.02 19.79
CA THR A 430 -3.74 43.13 18.84
C THR A 430 -3.38 42.51 17.49
N GLU A 431 -2.19 42.80 16.97
CA GLU A 431 -1.68 42.20 15.73
C GLU A 431 -1.52 40.67 15.84
N ALA A 432 -0.98 40.18 16.95
CA ALA A 432 -0.84 38.75 17.21
C ALA A 432 -2.22 38.05 17.28
N MET A 433 -3.21 38.68 17.91
CA MET A 433 -4.58 38.17 17.98
C MET A 433 -5.27 38.13 16.62
N GLN A 434 -5.14 39.17 15.80
CA GLN A 434 -5.68 39.19 14.44
C GLN A 434 -5.04 38.09 13.57
N SER A 435 -3.73 37.88 13.71
CA SER A 435 -3.01 36.81 13.04
C SER A 435 -3.53 35.43 13.47
N LEU A 436 -3.80 35.24 14.77
CA LEU A 436 -4.30 33.98 15.32
C LEU A 436 -5.74 33.72 14.87
N GLN A 437 -6.56 34.77 14.74
CA GLN A 437 -7.91 34.71 14.16
C GLN A 437 -7.88 34.26 12.69
N THR A 438 -7.01 34.87 11.88
CA THR A 438 -6.91 34.54 10.46
C THR A 438 -6.41 33.11 10.26
N ALA A 439 -5.40 32.70 11.02
CA ALA A 439 -4.92 31.32 11.04
C ALA A 439 -6.04 30.34 11.44
N SER A 440 -6.75 30.60 12.55
CA SER A 440 -7.85 29.74 13.01
C SER A 440 -8.97 29.62 11.97
N ARG A 441 -9.37 30.73 11.32
CA ARG A 441 -10.37 30.72 10.24
C ARG A 441 -9.91 29.98 8.99
N LYS A 442 -8.62 30.05 8.65
CA LYS A 442 -8.05 29.25 7.55
C LYS A 442 -8.09 27.77 7.92
N ASN A 443 -7.70 27.42 9.13
CA ASN A 443 -7.69 26.04 9.62
C ASN A 443 -9.09 25.41 9.60
N LEU A 444 -10.13 26.15 9.99
CA LEU A 444 -11.52 25.68 9.88
C LEU A 444 -11.95 25.40 8.43
N ARG A 445 -11.45 26.16 7.46
CA ARG A 445 -11.69 25.89 6.03
C ARG A 445 -10.96 24.63 5.56
N ASP A 446 -9.70 24.46 5.95
CA ASP A 446 -8.90 23.27 5.60
C ASP A 446 -9.49 21.99 6.24
N ILE A 447 -9.99 22.08 7.47
CA ILE A 447 -10.73 21.02 8.17
C ILE A 447 -12.02 20.66 7.43
N SER A 448 -12.76 21.65 6.91
CA SER A 448 -13.95 21.41 6.10
C SER A 448 -13.62 20.69 4.78
N GLN A 449 -12.56 21.12 4.08
CA GLN A 449 -12.11 20.47 2.85
C GLN A 449 -11.65 19.02 3.08
N THR A 450 -10.88 18.78 4.15
CA THR A 450 -10.46 17.42 4.52
C THR A 450 -11.65 16.52 4.91
N ASN A 451 -12.69 17.06 5.55
CA ASN A 451 -13.94 16.32 5.79
C ASN A 451 -14.63 15.88 4.48
N VAL A 452 -14.70 16.75 3.46
CA VAL A 452 -15.24 16.38 2.14
C VAL A 452 -14.42 15.26 1.49
N GLN A 453 -13.09 15.33 1.56
CA GLN A 453 -12.21 14.28 1.07
C GLN A 453 -12.43 12.95 1.81
N MET A 454 -12.62 13.00 3.13
CA MET A 454 -12.91 11.81 3.94
C MET A 454 -14.27 11.18 3.59
N GLU A 455 -15.29 11.99 3.31
CA GLU A 455 -16.61 11.47 2.88
C GLU A 455 -16.51 10.77 1.52
N ASN A 456 -15.71 11.31 0.60
CA ASN A 456 -15.41 10.65 -0.67
C ASN A 456 -14.66 9.33 -0.47
N LEU A 457 -13.64 9.30 0.39
CA LEU A 457 -12.90 8.07 0.76
C LEU A 457 -13.83 6.99 1.35
N LYS A 458 -14.74 7.38 2.24
CA LYS A 458 -15.77 6.50 2.81
C LYS A 458 -16.68 5.93 1.73
N ASN A 459 -17.15 6.76 0.80
CA ASN A 459 -18.00 6.31 -0.30
C ASN A 459 -17.27 5.36 -1.23
N SER A 460 -16.00 5.61 -1.55
CA SER A 460 -15.16 4.67 -2.32
C SER A 460 -14.97 3.33 -1.59
N ALA A 461 -14.73 3.35 -0.28
CA ALA A 461 -14.62 2.13 0.53
C ALA A 461 -15.94 1.34 0.58
N LEU A 462 -17.08 2.02 0.70
CA LEU A 462 -18.42 1.42 0.66
C LEU A 462 -18.73 0.81 -0.72
N HIS A 463 -18.38 1.50 -1.81
CA HIS A 463 -18.51 0.98 -3.16
C HIS A 463 -17.67 -0.29 -3.36
N LEU A 464 -16.40 -0.28 -2.95
CA LEU A 464 -15.54 -1.46 -2.99
C LEU A 464 -16.15 -2.63 -2.20
N ARG A 465 -16.73 -2.36 -1.02
CA ARG A 465 -17.39 -3.39 -0.21
C ARG A 465 -18.65 -3.94 -0.87
N GLN A 466 -19.49 -3.10 -1.46
CA GLN A 466 -20.72 -3.53 -2.13
C GLN A 466 -20.46 -4.37 -3.38
N VAL A 467 -19.40 -4.06 -4.13
CA VAL A 467 -18.98 -4.87 -5.30
C VAL A 467 -18.54 -6.27 -4.88
N PHE A 468 -18.04 -6.43 -3.64
CA PHE A 468 -17.44 -7.69 -3.18
C PHE A 468 -18.37 -8.60 -2.36
N PHE A 469 -19.29 -8.01 -1.59
CA PHE A 469 -20.20 -8.75 -0.71
C PHE A 469 -21.64 -8.85 -1.25
N ARG A 470 -21.84 -8.48 -2.53
CA ARG A 470 -23.01 -8.92 -3.33
C ARG A 470 -22.64 -10.22 -4.02
#